data_AF-A0A7S1SFU4-F1
#
_entry.id   AF-A0A7S1SFU4-F1
#
_cell.length_a   1.000
_cell.length_b   1.000
_cell.length_c   1.000
_cell.angle_alpha   90.00
_cell.angle_beta   90.00
_cell.angle_gamma   90.00
#
_symmetry.space_group_name_H-M   'P 1'
#
loop_
_entity.id
_entity.type
_entity.pdbx_description
1 polymer ?
#
loop_
_entity_poly.entity_id
_entity_poly.type
_entity_poly.pdbx_seq_one_letter_code
_entity_poly.pdbx_strand_id
1 'polypeptide(L)'
;AFVAATAGMQAALGRAAVVYRSGDWGRIEEGGILRVLGRSDQQVKVRGVRIELGEIQEALMKVGHIKEAAARALQDSLWAVVLWAGSFAEEPSREVRNCLT
;
A
#
# COMPACT_ATOMS: atom_id res chain seq x y z
N ALA A 1 -0.38 15.14 8.40
CA ALA A 1 0.94 15.72 8.71
C ALA A 1 1.89 14.56 9.00
N PHE A 2 3.17 14.67 8.66
CA PHE A 2 4.14 13.66 9.04
C PHE A 2 4.34 13.76 10.56
N VAL A 3 4.13 12.67 11.31
CA VAL A 3 4.61 12.62 12.71
C VAL A 3 6.12 12.34 12.61
N ALA A 4 6.88 13.33 12.17
CA ALA A 4 8.31 13.37 12.41
C ALA A 4 8.48 13.75 13.88
N ALA A 5 9.53 13.22 14.51
CA ALA A 5 9.99 13.70 15.80
C ALA A 5 10.01 15.23 15.76
N THR A 6 9.13 15.85 16.53
CA THR A 6 9.09 17.31 16.68
C THR A 6 10.38 17.74 17.39
N ALA A 7 10.77 19.01 17.28
CA ALA A 7 11.95 19.52 17.98
C ALA A 7 11.93 19.21 19.50
N GLY A 8 10.74 19.17 20.11
CA GLY A 8 10.55 18.74 21.51
C GLY A 8 10.82 17.26 21.76
N MET A 9 10.60 16.39 20.77
CA MET A 9 10.84 14.95 20.85
C MET A 9 12.34 14.61 20.78
N GLN A 10 13.13 15.39 20.03
CA GLN A 10 14.61 15.30 20.07
C GLN A 10 15.19 15.73 21.41
N ALA A 11 14.60 16.74 22.06
CA ALA A 11 15.01 17.15 23.40
C ALA A 11 14.68 16.08 24.46
N ALA A 12 13.54 15.39 24.33
CA ALA A 12 13.11 14.34 25.26
C ALA A 12 13.87 13.01 25.11
N LEU A 13 14.22 12.61 23.88
CA LEU A 13 14.85 11.31 23.62
C LEU A 13 16.39 11.34 23.74
N GLY A 14 17.00 12.53 23.81
CA GLY A 14 18.45 12.70 23.93
C GLY A 14 19.21 12.59 22.59
N ARG A 15 20.49 12.98 22.60
CA ARG A 15 21.33 13.11 21.38
C ARG A 15 21.57 11.82 20.58
N ALA A 16 21.29 10.64 21.16
CA ALA A 16 21.55 9.34 20.54
C ALA A 16 20.27 8.53 20.22
N ALA A 17 19.11 9.19 20.20
CA ALA A 17 17.84 8.51 19.97
C ALA A 17 17.70 8.01 18.53
N VAL A 18 17.32 6.73 18.40
CA VAL A 18 16.87 6.15 17.13
C VAL A 18 15.35 6.22 17.08
N VAL A 19 14.81 6.81 16.03
CA VAL A 19 13.35 6.88 15.79
C VAL A 19 13.00 5.99 14.61
N TYR A 20 12.02 5.11 14.80
CA TYR A 20 11.51 4.27 13.72
C TYR A 20 10.53 5.04 12.85
N ARG A 21 10.72 4.98 11.52
CA ARG A 21 9.80 5.59 10.55
C ARG A 21 8.70 4.58 10.22
N SER A 22 7.52 4.74 10.81
CA SER A 22 6.41 3.78 10.63
C SER A 22 5.80 3.77 9.22
N GLY A 23 5.92 4.89 8.49
CA GLY A 23 5.24 5.08 7.21
C GLY A 23 3.75 5.38 7.36
N ASP A 24 3.28 5.71 8.57
CA ASP A 24 1.89 6.10 8.81
C ASP A 24 1.78 7.64 8.90
N TRP A 25 0.73 8.19 8.32
CA TRP A 25 0.33 9.57 8.53
C TRP A 25 -0.50 9.70 9.79
N GLY A 26 -0.26 10.76 10.54
CA GLY A 26 -1.02 11.04 11.74
C GLY A 26 -1.19 12.53 12.00
N ARG A 27 -1.98 12.83 13.02
CA ARG A 27 -2.14 14.17 13.57
C ARG A 27 -2.37 14.04 15.07
N ILE A 28 -1.70 14.87 15.85
CA ILE A 28 -2.03 15.04 17.26
C ILE A 28 -3.29 15.91 17.34
N GLU A 29 -4.32 15.41 18.02
CA GLU A 29 -5.56 16.15 18.28
C GLU A 29 -5.48 16.92 19.61
N GLU A 30 -6.49 17.73 19.89
CA GLU A 30 -6.64 18.37 21.19
C GLU A 30 -6.64 17.30 22.30
N GLY A 31 -5.91 17.57 23.40
CA GLY A 31 -5.71 16.59 24.47
C GLY A 31 -4.56 15.60 24.25
N GLY A 32 -3.78 15.73 23.16
CA GLY A 32 -2.56 14.96 22.95
C GLY A 32 -2.76 13.55 22.36
N ILE A 33 -3.96 13.25 21.87
CA ILE A 33 -4.29 11.96 21.26
C ILE A 33 -3.72 11.91 19.84
N LEU A 34 -3.01 10.83 19.49
CA LEU A 34 -2.53 10.58 18.14
C LEU A 34 -3.64 9.93 17.29
N ARG A 35 -4.19 10.67 16.33
CA ARG A 35 -5.06 10.12 15.27
C ARG A 35 -4.22 9.64 14.10
N VAL A 36 -4.33 8.36 13.75
CA VAL A 36 -3.74 7.78 12.54
C VAL A 36 -4.68 8.02 11.35
N LEU A 37 -4.15 8.53 10.25
CA LEU A 37 -4.90 8.94 9.06
C LEU A 37 -4.76 7.96 7.89
N GLY A 38 -3.75 7.09 7.92
CA GLY A 38 -3.49 6.12 6.85
C GLY A 38 -2.00 5.90 6.65
N ARG A 39 -1.64 5.18 5.58
CA ARG A 39 -0.25 4.94 5.20
C ARG A 39 0.24 5.98 4.19
N SER A 40 1.53 6.30 4.25
CA SER A 40 2.21 7.16 3.27
C SER A 40 2.63 6.40 2.01
N ASP A 41 2.62 5.07 2.07
CA ASP A 41 2.99 4.17 1.00
C ASP A 41 1.76 3.41 0.47
N GLN A 42 1.97 2.51 -0.51
CA GLN A 42 0.91 1.73 -1.15
C GLN A 42 0.57 0.42 -0.42
N GLN A 43 1.02 0.26 0.82
CA GLN A 43 0.77 -0.96 1.57
C GLN A 43 -0.65 -0.96 2.12
N VAL A 44 -1.32 -2.11 2.00
CA VAL A 44 -2.72 -2.26 2.38
C VAL A 44 -2.91 -3.51 3.22
N LYS A 45 -3.95 -3.48 4.07
CA LYS A 45 -4.44 -4.68 4.76
C LYS A 45 -5.73 -5.13 4.09
N VAL A 46 -5.75 -6.36 3.62
CA VAL A 46 -6.95 -7.00 3.05
C VAL A 46 -7.16 -8.29 3.82
N ARG A 47 -8.30 -8.43 4.52
CA ARG A 47 -8.62 -9.64 5.31
C ARG A 47 -7.51 -10.04 6.31
N GLY A 48 -6.86 -9.04 6.92
CA GLY A 48 -5.77 -9.25 7.89
C GLY A 48 -4.39 -9.49 7.28
N VAL A 49 -4.26 -9.61 5.96
CA VAL A 49 -2.97 -9.81 5.27
C VAL A 49 -2.38 -8.48 4.83
N ARG A 50 -1.09 -8.28 5.08
CA ARG A 50 -0.31 -7.11 4.61
C ARG A 50 0.11 -7.37 3.17
N ILE A 51 -0.35 -6.52 2.26
CA ILE A 51 -0.12 -6.65 0.82
C ILE A 51 0.59 -5.40 0.32
N GLU A 52 1.62 -5.59 -0.49
CA GLU A 52 2.28 -4.53 -1.25
C GLU A 52 1.64 -4.42 -2.64
N LEU A 53 0.90 -3.35 -2.92
CA LEU A 53 0.22 -3.20 -4.22
C LEU A 53 1.21 -3.17 -5.40
N GLY A 54 2.43 -2.68 -5.16
CA GLY A 54 3.50 -2.69 -6.17
C GLY A 54 3.91 -4.09 -6.59
N GLU A 55 3.97 -5.05 -5.65
CA GLU A 55 4.32 -6.44 -5.97
C GLU A 55 3.27 -7.09 -6.88
N ILE A 56 1.99 -6.79 -6.67
CA ILE A 56 0.91 -7.24 -7.54
C ILE A 56 1.05 -6.66 -8.95
N GLN A 57 1.33 -5.36 -9.05
CA GLN A 57 1.52 -4.70 -10.34
C GLN A 57 2.72 -5.30 -11.09
N GLU A 58 3.85 -5.49 -10.41
CA GLU A 58 5.04 -6.13 -10.98
C GLU A 58 4.78 -7.57 -11.42
N ALA A 59 4.01 -8.34 -10.64
CA ALA A 59 3.61 -9.69 -11.01
C ALA A 59 2.73 -9.71 -12.27
N LEU A 60 1.77 -8.78 -12.39
CA LEU A 60 0.93 -8.64 -13.57
C LEU A 60 1.75 -8.23 -14.81
N MET A 61 2.70 -7.31 -14.66
CA MET A 61 3.57 -6.88 -15.75
C MET A 61 4.46 -7.99 -16.32
N LYS A 62 4.65 -9.11 -15.61
CA LYS A 62 5.37 -10.30 -16.11
C LYS A 62 4.54 -11.15 -17.08
N VAL A 63 3.23 -10.91 -17.17
CA VAL A 63 2.36 -11.58 -18.15
C VAL A 63 2.58 -10.93 -19.51
N GLY A 64 3.06 -11.70 -20.49
CA GLY A 64 3.59 -11.17 -21.76
C GLY A 64 2.65 -10.31 -22.62
N HIS A 65 1.34 -10.34 -22.35
CA HIS A 65 0.36 -9.53 -23.07
C HIS A 65 -0.18 -8.33 -22.27
N ILE A 66 0.33 -8.07 -21.07
CA ILE A 66 -0.06 -6.90 -20.27
C ILE A 66 0.91 -5.74 -20.59
N LYS A 67 0.37 -4.60 -21.00
CA LYS A 67 1.13 -3.35 -21.24
C LYS A 67 1.24 -2.48 -19.99
N GLU A 68 0.18 -2.42 -19.22
CA GLU A 68 0.09 -1.62 -18.00
C GLU A 68 -0.78 -2.35 -16.97
N ALA A 69 -0.45 -2.19 -15.69
CA ALA A 69 -1.22 -2.76 -14.60
C ALA A 69 -1.35 -1.75 -13.46
N ALA A 70 -2.54 -1.65 -12.88
CA ALA A 70 -2.80 -0.87 -11.68
C ALA A 70 -3.58 -1.72 -10.67
N ALA A 71 -3.20 -1.63 -9.41
CA ALA A 71 -3.84 -2.37 -8.31
C ALA A 71 -4.33 -1.39 -7.24
N ARG A 72 -5.46 -1.71 -6.62
CA ARG A 72 -6.06 -0.91 -5.54
C ARG A 72 -6.79 -1.81 -4.56
N ALA A 73 -6.66 -1.52 -3.27
CA ALA A 73 -7.56 -2.07 -2.26
C ALA A 73 -8.74 -1.12 -2.01
N LEU A 74 -9.92 -1.69 -1.87
CA LEU A 74 -11.14 -1.01 -1.45
C LEU A 74 -11.80 -1.85 -0.38
N GLN A 75 -11.90 -1.30 0.85
CA GLN A 75 -12.38 -2.04 2.02
C GLN A 75 -11.56 -3.34 2.20
N ASP A 76 -12.22 -4.50 2.25
CA ASP A 76 -11.60 -5.83 2.34
C ASP A 76 -11.50 -6.55 0.99
N SER A 77 -11.48 -5.80 -0.11
CA SER A 77 -11.33 -6.35 -1.46
C SER A 77 -10.12 -5.75 -2.18
N LEU A 78 -9.42 -6.61 -2.90
CA LEU A 78 -8.31 -6.23 -3.77
C LEU A 78 -8.78 -6.28 -5.23
N TRP A 79 -8.50 -5.20 -5.96
CA TRP A 79 -8.85 -5.06 -7.37
C TRP A 79 -7.59 -4.76 -8.18
N ALA A 80 -7.53 -5.29 -9.40
CA ALA A 80 -6.52 -4.93 -10.38
C ALA A 80 -7.16 -4.70 -11.75
N VAL A 81 -6.62 -3.73 -12.48
CA VAL A 81 -6.99 -3.44 -13.87
C VAL A 81 -5.72 -3.53 -14.71
N VAL A 82 -5.86 -4.10 -15.90
CA VAL A 82 -4.74 -4.33 -16.82
C VAL A 82 -5.09 -3.76 -18.20
N LEU A 83 -4.12 -3.15 -18.86
CA LEU A 83 -4.20 -2.83 -20.28
C LEU A 83 -3.54 -3.94 -21.07
N TRP A 84 -4.26 -4.48 -22.04
CA TRP A 84 -3.83 -5.66 -22.77
C TRP A 84 -3.37 -5.33 -24.21
N ALA A 85 -2.34 -6.03 -24.66
CA ALA A 85 -1.63 -5.80 -25.91
C ALA A 85 -2.10 -6.65 -27.10
N GLY A 86 -2.76 -7.78 -26.85
CA GLY A 86 -3.03 -8.80 -27.87
C GLY A 86 -4.27 -8.54 -28.73
N SER A 87 -4.64 -9.51 -29.55
CA SER A 87 -5.90 -9.53 -30.32
C SER A 87 -6.95 -10.36 -29.60
N PHE A 88 -8.13 -9.81 -29.30
CA PHE A 88 -9.22 -10.42 -28.50
C PHE A 88 -9.75 -11.77 -29.03
N ALA A 89 -9.19 -12.29 -30.13
CA ALA A 89 -9.50 -13.57 -30.73
C ALA A 89 -9.15 -14.78 -29.83
N GLU A 90 -8.27 -14.60 -28.85
CA GLU A 90 -8.16 -15.52 -27.70
C GLU A 90 -8.87 -14.86 -26.51
N GLU A 91 -10.06 -15.37 -26.18
CA GLU A 91 -10.84 -14.91 -25.05
C GLU A 91 -9.98 -15.00 -23.77
N PRO A 92 -9.79 -13.92 -23.01
CA PRO A 92 -9.08 -14.02 -21.74
C PRO A 92 -9.90 -14.95 -20.84
N SER A 93 -9.38 -16.16 -20.62
CA SER A 93 -9.98 -17.15 -19.73
C SER A 93 -10.32 -16.45 -18.43
N ARG A 94 -11.61 -16.42 -18.11
CA ARG A 94 -12.26 -15.67 -17.04
C ARG A 94 -11.92 -16.24 -15.65
N GLU A 95 -10.64 -16.48 -15.36
CA GLU A 95 -10.16 -16.99 -14.08
C GLU A 95 -8.99 -16.14 -13.58
N VAL A 96 -9.32 -15.08 -12.84
CA VAL A 96 -8.43 -14.54 -11.81
C VAL A 96 -8.77 -15.29 -10.52
N ARG A 97 -8.09 -16.40 -10.25
CA ARG A 97 -8.19 -17.07 -8.94
C ARG A 97 -7.33 -16.34 -7.92
N ASN A 98 -7.92 -16.11 -6.75
CA ASN A 98 -7.27 -15.55 -5.56
C ASN A 98 -5.89 -16.19 -5.30
N CYS A 99 -4.81 -15.42 -5.49
CA CYS A 99 -3.46 -15.80 -5.06
C CYS A 99 -3.20 -15.57 -3.56
N LEU A 100 -4.24 -15.64 -2.73
CA LEU A 100 -4.12 -15.54 -1.28
C LEU A 100 -4.60 -16.86 -0.66
N THR A 101 -3.73 -17.88 -0.73
CA THR A 101 -3.81 -19.07 0.14
C THR A 101 -2.56 -19.11 0.99
#